data_AF-A0A1V5VGJ3-F1
#
_entry.id   AF-A0A1V5VGJ3-F1
#
_cell.length_a   1.000
_cell.length_b   1.000
_cell.length_c   1.000
_cell.angle_alpha   90.00
_cell.angle_beta   90.00
_cell.angle_gamma   90.00
#
_symmetry.space_group_name_H-M   'P 1'
#
loop_
_entity.id
_entity.type
_entity.pdbx_description
1 polymer ?
#
loop_
_entity_poly.entity_id
_entity_poly.type
_entity_poly.pdbx_seq_one_letter_code
_entity_poly.pdbx_strand_id
1 'polypeptide(L)'
;MIKKIILALLVAVFFFVIYRNIFNIKIVEIGNIKVVDSDEKIFFVFEDFFHKELKRFRKRENLDSEAGNLKSEFDTIVALRNWTNKQWEQGNPNPYPPFNANVILELIRSKETGGWCGQYGAVFAQACMSFGIPARYMEIMPEGSGGHFLVEVYSRDYKKWVLMDPTLNVHYEKDGIPLSVVELHNYKNHLKADNVLSSIRFIEKHR
;
A
#
# COMPACT_ATOMS: atom_id res chain seq x y z
N MET A 1 41.35 -8.81 -26.21
CA MET A 1 40.88 -7.53 -25.63
C MET A 1 39.62 -7.00 -26.34
N ILE A 2 39.63 -6.86 -27.68
CA ILE A 2 38.51 -6.39 -28.50
C ILE A 2 37.20 -7.19 -28.31
N LYS A 3 37.25 -8.54 -28.25
CA LYS A 3 36.05 -9.37 -28.05
C LYS A 3 35.30 -9.13 -26.73
N LYS A 4 36.02 -8.75 -25.66
CA LYS A 4 35.39 -8.44 -24.35
C LYS A 4 34.68 -7.09 -24.37
N ILE A 5 35.21 -6.12 -25.13
CA ILE A 5 34.62 -4.79 -25.31
C ILE A 5 33.34 -4.89 -26.16
N ILE A 6 33.37 -5.68 -27.23
CA ILE A 6 32.19 -5.92 -28.08
C ILE A 6 31.07 -6.60 -27.28
N LEU A 7 31.40 -7.60 -26.45
CA LEU A 7 30.41 -8.28 -25.61
C LEU A 7 29.78 -7.33 -24.57
N ALA A 8 30.59 -6.47 -23.93
CA ALA A 8 30.09 -5.48 -22.97
C ALA A 8 29.14 -4.46 -23.62
N LEU A 9 29.46 -4.00 -24.85
CA LEU A 9 28.61 -3.10 -25.61
C LEU A 9 27.30 -3.77 -26.03
N LEU A 10 27.32 -5.02 -26.47
CA LEU A 10 26.11 -5.76 -26.83
C LEU A 10 25.18 -5.97 -25.62
N VAL A 11 25.76 -6.28 -24.46
CA VAL A 11 25.00 -6.41 -23.20
C VAL A 11 24.40 -5.06 -22.79
N ALA A 12 25.16 -3.97 -22.87
CA ALA A 12 24.66 -2.63 -22.54
C ALA A 12 23.52 -2.18 -23.48
N VAL A 13 23.64 -2.44 -24.79
CA VAL A 13 22.58 -2.17 -25.76
C VAL A 13 21.36 -3.04 -25.48
N PHE A 14 21.54 -4.32 -25.15
CA PHE A 14 20.44 -5.21 -24.81
C PHE A 14 19.68 -4.75 -23.55
N PHE A 15 20.39 -4.36 -22.49
CA PHE A 15 19.77 -3.77 -21.30
C PHE A 15 19.13 -2.41 -21.59
N PHE A 16 19.71 -1.58 -22.47
CA PHE A 16 19.11 -0.31 -22.88
C PHE A 16 17.82 -0.49 -23.68
N VAL A 17 17.77 -1.49 -24.58
CA VAL A 17 16.57 -1.84 -25.36
C VAL A 17 15.50 -2.44 -24.46
N ILE A 18 15.85 -3.32 -23.52
CA ILE A 18 14.93 -3.86 -22.51
C ILE A 18 14.42 -2.73 -21.61
N TYR A 19 15.30 -1.85 -21.14
CA TYR A 19 14.93 -0.68 -20.34
C TYR A 19 13.95 0.22 -21.10
N ARG A 20 14.20 0.53 -22.39
CA ARG A 20 13.24 1.29 -23.20
C ARG A 20 11.91 0.58 -23.44
N ASN A 21 11.90 -0.74 -23.55
CA ASN A 21 10.67 -1.50 -23.82
C ASN A 21 9.84 -1.80 -22.57
N ILE A 22 10.45 -1.87 -21.38
CA ILE A 22 9.72 -2.03 -20.11
C ILE A 22 8.98 -0.73 -19.71
N PHE A 23 9.40 0.44 -20.21
CA PHE A 23 8.80 1.73 -19.86
C PHE A 23 7.88 2.37 -20.92
N ASN A 24 7.45 1.63 -21.95
CA ASN A 24 6.46 2.15 -22.90
C ASN A 24 5.02 2.02 -22.37
N ILE A 25 4.71 2.74 -21.29
CA ILE A 25 3.33 2.98 -20.86
C ILE A 25 2.86 4.27 -21.54
N LYS A 26 2.06 4.14 -22.59
CA LYS A 26 1.38 5.26 -23.23
C LYS A 26 0.11 5.55 -22.42
N ILE A 27 0.15 6.56 -21.55
CA ILE A 27 -1.04 7.01 -20.82
C ILE A 27 -1.87 7.88 -21.77
N VAL A 28 -3.01 7.36 -22.18
CA VAL A 28 -4.08 8.14 -22.80
C VAL A 28 -4.68 9.03 -21.71
N GLU A 29 -4.82 10.31 -22.04
CA GLU A 29 -5.44 11.40 -21.30
C GLU A 29 -6.33 10.96 -20.12
N ILE A 30 -5.95 11.33 -18.88
CA ILE A 30 -6.84 11.23 -17.71
C ILE A 30 -7.51 12.58 -17.59
N GLY A 31 -8.82 12.61 -17.75
CA GLY A 31 -9.63 13.82 -17.72
C GLY A 31 -9.43 14.60 -16.42
N ASN A 32 -9.51 15.93 -16.52
CA ASN A 32 -9.46 16.85 -15.38
C ASN A 32 -10.41 16.41 -14.26
N ILE A 33 -9.88 15.82 -13.18
CA ILE A 33 -10.65 15.57 -11.96
C ILE A 33 -10.95 16.95 -11.36
N LYS A 34 -12.22 17.37 -11.44
CA LYS A 34 -12.71 18.47 -10.60
C LYS A 34 -12.70 17.96 -9.16
N VAL A 35 -11.79 18.52 -8.36
CA VAL A 35 -11.94 18.46 -6.89
C VAL A 35 -13.19 19.26 -6.58
N VAL A 36 -14.31 18.57 -6.36
CA VAL A 36 -15.53 19.19 -5.86
C VAL A 36 -15.36 19.23 -4.34
N ASP A 37 -14.96 20.39 -3.83
CA ASP A 37 -15.07 20.68 -2.40
C ASP A 37 -16.56 20.83 -2.11
N SER A 38 -17.14 19.91 -1.35
CA SER A 38 -18.52 20.06 -0.90
C SER A 38 -18.53 20.97 0.32
N ASP A 39 -19.32 22.05 0.29
CA ASP A 39 -19.59 22.90 1.46
C ASP A 39 -20.35 22.16 2.59
N GLU A 40 -20.68 20.89 2.40
CA GLU A 40 -21.25 20.03 3.42
C GLU A 40 -20.21 19.73 4.51
N LYS A 41 -20.60 19.96 5.76
CA LYS A 41 -19.82 19.50 6.91
C LYS A 41 -19.81 17.97 6.94
N ILE A 42 -18.75 17.38 6.39
CA ILE A 42 -18.49 15.94 6.51
C ILE A 42 -18.02 15.67 7.95
N PHE A 43 -18.86 14.96 8.71
CA PHE A 43 -18.47 14.46 10.03
C PHE A 43 -17.68 13.16 9.87
N PHE A 44 -16.40 13.20 10.21
CA PHE A 44 -15.58 11.99 10.27
C PHE A 44 -15.93 11.18 11.51
N VAL A 45 -16.36 9.94 11.31
CA VAL A 45 -16.49 8.95 12.38
C VAL A 45 -15.24 8.09 12.39
N PHE A 46 -14.59 8.02 13.54
CA PHE A 46 -13.42 7.17 13.73
C PHE A 46 -13.82 5.89 14.45
N GLU A 47 -13.12 4.81 14.14
CA GLU A 47 -13.25 3.55 14.86
C GLU A 47 -12.88 3.74 16.34
N ASP A 48 -13.57 3.02 17.22
CA ASP A 48 -13.18 2.94 18.63
C ASP A 48 -11.97 2.01 18.77
N PHE A 49 -10.78 2.56 19.02
CA PHE A 49 -9.56 1.77 19.22
C PHE A 49 -9.66 0.79 20.40
N PHE A 50 -10.61 1.00 21.32
CA PHE A 50 -10.87 0.09 22.43
C PHE A 50 -11.92 -0.96 22.13
N HIS A 51 -12.46 -0.99 20.92
CA HIS A 51 -13.46 -1.95 20.49
C HIS A 51 -12.96 -3.38 20.72
N LYS A 52 -13.82 -4.21 21.33
CA LYS A 52 -13.47 -5.56 21.79
C LYS A 52 -12.90 -6.45 20.68
N GLU A 53 -13.38 -6.28 19.45
CA GLU A 53 -12.93 -7.09 18.30
C GLU A 53 -11.48 -6.75 17.90
N LEU A 54 -11.07 -5.49 17.99
CA LEU A 54 -9.69 -5.07 17.71
C LEU A 54 -8.73 -5.60 18.78
N LYS A 55 -9.12 -5.54 20.06
CA LYS A 55 -8.34 -6.13 21.16
C LYS A 55 -8.21 -7.63 21.02
N ARG A 56 -9.31 -8.31 20.68
CA ARG A 56 -9.33 -9.76 20.42
C ARG A 56 -8.42 -10.10 19.24
N PHE A 57 -8.50 -9.35 18.16
CA PHE A 57 -7.69 -9.52 16.96
C PHE A 57 -6.18 -9.41 17.27
N ARG A 58 -5.75 -8.30 17.88
CA ARG A 58 -4.35 -8.08 18.28
C ARG A 58 -3.80 -9.21 19.14
N LYS A 59 -4.58 -9.64 20.13
CA LYS A 59 -4.19 -10.75 21.02
C LYS A 59 -4.12 -12.08 20.30
N ARG A 60 -5.14 -12.42 19.49
CA ARG A 60 -5.24 -13.72 18.81
C ARG A 60 -4.12 -13.91 17.80
N GLU A 61 -3.78 -12.85 17.07
CA GLU A 61 -2.73 -12.87 16.06
C GLU A 61 -1.33 -12.55 16.62
N ASN A 62 -1.22 -12.36 17.94
CA ASN A 62 0.03 -12.03 18.63
C ASN A 62 0.77 -10.82 18.02
N LEU A 63 0.04 -9.79 17.58
CA LEU A 63 0.65 -8.66 16.86
C LEU A 63 1.66 -7.88 17.69
N ASP A 64 1.56 -7.97 19.02
CA ASP A 64 2.55 -7.40 19.95
C ASP A 64 3.96 -7.94 19.74
N SER A 65 4.13 -9.21 19.35
CA SER A 65 5.46 -9.76 19.05
C SER A 65 6.03 -9.24 17.74
N GLU A 66 5.15 -8.92 16.78
CA GLU A 66 5.53 -8.46 15.44
C GLU A 66 5.82 -6.96 15.41
N ALA A 67 5.06 -6.17 16.19
CA ALA A 67 5.05 -4.72 16.06
C ALA A 67 4.98 -3.95 17.40
N GLY A 68 4.95 -4.61 18.55
CA GLY A 68 4.71 -3.96 19.86
C GLY A 68 5.87 -3.17 20.45
N ASN A 69 7.12 -3.47 20.08
CA ASN A 69 8.33 -2.89 20.70
C ASN A 69 9.32 -2.37 19.65
N LEU A 70 8.83 -1.57 18.69
CA LEU A 70 9.68 -0.96 17.67
C LEU A 70 10.08 0.47 18.04
N LYS A 71 11.14 0.97 17.39
CA LYS A 71 11.76 2.26 17.70
C LYS A 71 10.87 3.45 17.37
N SER A 72 9.96 3.29 16.41
CA SER A 72 9.07 4.32 15.93
C SER A 72 7.68 3.74 15.62
N GLU A 73 6.68 4.61 15.59
CA GLU A 73 5.34 4.23 15.15
C GLU A 73 5.32 3.87 13.66
N PHE A 74 6.14 4.54 12.85
CA PHE A 74 6.28 4.20 11.45
C PHE A 74 6.86 2.79 11.26
N ASP A 75 7.85 2.39 12.07
CA ASP A 75 8.34 1.01 12.07
C ASP A 75 7.23 0.02 12.45
N THR A 76 6.36 0.38 13.41
CA THR A 76 5.16 -0.39 13.79
C THR A 76 4.22 -0.56 12.60
N ILE A 77 3.91 0.53 11.89
CA ILE A 77 3.08 0.53 10.68
C ILE A 77 3.67 -0.38 9.61
N VAL A 78 4.97 -0.25 9.32
CA VAL A 78 5.67 -1.06 8.32
C VAL A 78 5.69 -2.53 8.72
N ALA A 79 5.91 -2.85 9.99
CA ALA A 79 5.86 -4.22 10.50
C ALA A 79 4.48 -4.85 10.35
N LEU A 80 3.41 -4.11 10.68
CA LEU A 80 2.02 -4.58 10.51
C LEU A 80 1.67 -4.80 9.04
N ARG A 81 2.16 -3.96 8.13
CA ARG A 81 2.00 -4.14 6.67
C ARG A 81 2.69 -5.43 6.21
N ASN A 82 3.95 -5.59 6.60
CA ASN A 82 4.75 -6.79 6.30
C ASN A 82 4.08 -8.06 6.85
N TRP A 83 3.56 -8.00 8.08
CA TRP A 83 2.83 -9.10 8.69
C TRP A 83 1.58 -9.43 7.87
N THR A 84 0.76 -8.44 7.54
CA THR A 84 -0.50 -8.62 6.79
C THR A 84 -0.25 -9.27 5.42
N ASN A 85 0.78 -8.83 4.70
CA ASN A 85 1.13 -9.38 3.39
C ASN A 85 1.47 -10.89 3.44
N LYS A 86 2.03 -11.36 4.54
CA LYS A 86 2.48 -12.76 4.70
C LYS A 86 1.36 -13.74 5.04
N GLN A 87 0.13 -13.26 5.26
CA GLN A 87 -0.93 -14.09 5.84
C GLN A 87 -1.58 -15.06 4.85
N TRP A 88 -1.62 -14.72 3.56
CA TRP A 88 -2.12 -15.59 2.50
C TRP A 88 -1.50 -15.22 1.15
N GLU A 89 -1.69 -16.08 0.15
CA GLU A 89 -1.46 -15.77 -1.27
C GLU A 89 -2.77 -15.30 -1.90
N GLN A 90 -2.69 -14.39 -2.87
CA GLN A 90 -3.89 -13.82 -3.50
C GLN A 90 -4.82 -14.91 -4.06
N GLY A 91 -6.11 -14.77 -3.76
CA GLY A 91 -7.16 -15.68 -4.20
C GLY A 91 -8.49 -14.96 -4.37
N ASN A 92 -9.38 -15.52 -5.17
CA ASN A 92 -10.69 -14.92 -5.43
C ASN A 92 -11.61 -15.06 -4.19
N PRO A 93 -12.10 -13.96 -3.59
CA PRO A 93 -13.05 -14.04 -2.49
C PRO A 93 -14.42 -14.53 -2.98
N ASN A 94 -14.80 -15.76 -2.62
CA ASN A 94 -16.13 -16.31 -2.86
C ASN A 94 -16.45 -17.42 -1.84
N PRO A 95 -17.32 -17.19 -0.84
CA PRO A 95 -18.08 -15.96 -0.61
C PRO A 95 -17.20 -14.79 -0.17
N TYR A 96 -17.64 -13.55 -0.43
CA TYR A 96 -16.91 -12.36 0.00
C TYR A 96 -17.02 -12.21 1.54
N PRO A 97 -15.90 -12.17 2.29
CA PRO A 97 -15.95 -12.11 3.74
C PRO A 97 -16.42 -10.73 4.24
N PRO A 98 -17.04 -10.63 5.43
CA PRO A 98 -17.36 -9.35 6.03
C PRO A 98 -16.10 -8.54 6.35
N PHE A 99 -16.24 -7.22 6.51
CA PHE A 99 -15.13 -6.31 6.89
C PHE A 99 -14.74 -6.49 8.36
N ASN A 100 -14.13 -7.63 8.69
CA ASN A 100 -13.66 -7.99 10.01
C ASN A 100 -12.42 -8.90 9.86
N ALA A 101 -11.27 -8.42 10.33
CA ALA A 101 -9.99 -9.09 10.22
C ALA A 101 -9.98 -10.46 10.89
N ASN A 102 -10.71 -10.62 12.01
CA ASN A 102 -10.82 -11.93 12.66
C ASN A 102 -11.46 -12.95 11.73
N VAL A 103 -12.55 -12.56 11.06
CA VAL A 103 -13.34 -13.41 10.16
C VAL A 103 -12.63 -13.63 8.83
N ILE A 104 -12.03 -12.58 8.25
CA ILE A 104 -11.27 -12.65 7.01
C ILE A 104 -10.14 -13.68 7.14
N LEU A 105 -9.33 -13.58 8.20
CA LEU A 105 -8.22 -14.51 8.41
C LEU A 105 -8.70 -15.94 8.65
N GLU A 106 -9.80 -16.10 9.40
CA GLU A 106 -10.37 -17.41 9.67
C GLU A 106 -10.82 -18.09 8.37
N LEU A 107 -11.65 -17.43 7.56
CA LEU A 107 -12.20 -17.98 6.31
C LEU A 107 -11.12 -18.22 5.24
N ILE A 108 -10.11 -17.34 5.15
CA ILE A 108 -9.02 -17.52 4.19
C ILE A 108 -8.11 -18.68 4.61
N ARG A 109 -7.73 -18.76 5.90
CA ARG A 109 -6.85 -19.83 6.39
C ARG A 109 -7.55 -21.20 6.40
N SER A 110 -8.87 -21.24 6.59
CA SER A 110 -9.68 -22.47 6.45
C SER A 110 -9.96 -22.86 5.00
N LYS A 111 -9.55 -22.05 4.03
CA LYS A 111 -9.79 -22.22 2.58
C LYS A 111 -11.27 -22.16 2.18
N GLU A 112 -12.11 -21.54 3.01
CA GLU A 112 -13.52 -21.29 2.67
C GLU A 112 -13.69 -20.12 1.70
N THR A 113 -12.70 -19.23 1.61
CA THR A 113 -12.66 -18.13 0.64
C THR A 113 -11.22 -17.77 0.25
N GLY A 114 -11.06 -16.82 -0.67
CA GLY A 114 -9.80 -16.17 -1.01
C GLY A 114 -9.75 -14.71 -0.55
N GLY A 115 -8.61 -14.05 -0.80
CA GLY A 115 -8.47 -12.61 -0.54
C GLY A 115 -7.68 -11.90 -1.63
N TRP A 116 -8.21 -10.76 -2.08
CA TRP A 116 -7.50 -9.80 -2.92
C TRP A 116 -7.07 -8.58 -2.10
N CYS A 117 -6.74 -7.48 -2.77
CA CYS A 117 -6.32 -6.24 -2.15
C CYS A 117 -7.29 -5.73 -1.07
N GLY A 118 -8.59 -5.95 -1.26
CA GLY A 118 -9.57 -5.50 -0.27
C GLY A 118 -9.46 -6.20 1.09
N GLN A 119 -9.24 -7.51 1.11
CA GLN A 119 -9.01 -8.27 2.34
C GLN A 119 -7.68 -7.88 3.00
N TYR A 120 -6.62 -7.65 2.22
CA TYR A 120 -5.35 -7.16 2.77
C TYR A 120 -5.51 -5.78 3.39
N GLY A 121 -6.20 -4.87 2.71
CA GLY A 121 -6.47 -3.52 3.21
C GLY A 121 -7.31 -3.53 4.49
N ALA A 122 -8.36 -4.35 4.56
CA ALA A 122 -9.20 -4.48 5.75
C ALA A 122 -8.42 -5.01 6.96
N VAL A 123 -7.66 -6.09 6.77
CA VAL A 123 -6.84 -6.70 7.84
C VAL A 123 -5.77 -5.72 8.31
N PHE A 124 -5.06 -5.07 7.39
CA PHE A 124 -4.02 -4.10 7.73
C PHE A 124 -4.57 -2.89 8.47
N ALA A 125 -5.68 -2.31 8.00
CA ALA A 125 -6.32 -1.18 8.67
C ALA A 125 -6.72 -1.52 10.10
N GLN A 126 -7.35 -2.68 10.33
CA GLN A 126 -7.71 -3.12 11.68
C GLN A 126 -6.50 -3.50 12.53
N ALA A 127 -5.39 -3.94 11.92
CA ALA A 127 -4.11 -4.10 12.61
C ALA A 127 -3.63 -2.76 13.16
N CYS A 128 -3.53 -1.72 12.32
CA CYS A 128 -3.16 -0.38 12.76
C CYS A 128 -4.09 0.16 13.85
N MET A 129 -5.41 0.05 13.67
CA MET A 129 -6.40 0.54 14.63
C MET A 129 -6.31 -0.18 15.98
N SER A 130 -5.93 -1.46 16.01
CA SER A 130 -5.68 -2.20 17.26
C SER A 130 -4.47 -1.70 18.06
N PHE A 131 -3.61 -0.89 17.43
CA PHE A 131 -2.49 -0.16 18.05
C PHE A 131 -2.83 1.32 18.31
N GLY A 132 -4.08 1.75 18.09
CA GLY A 132 -4.48 3.14 18.21
C GLY A 132 -3.93 4.03 17.09
N ILE A 133 -3.62 3.46 15.94
CA ILE A 133 -3.13 4.17 14.76
C ILE A 133 -4.35 4.37 13.82
N PRO A 134 -4.79 5.62 13.57
CA PRO A 134 -5.87 5.89 12.64
C PRO A 134 -5.54 5.37 11.24
N ALA A 135 -6.50 4.69 10.61
CA ALA A 135 -6.38 4.14 9.27
C ALA A 135 -7.65 4.45 8.45
N ARG A 136 -7.50 4.71 7.15
CA ARG A 136 -8.60 4.84 6.20
C ARG A 136 -8.40 3.89 5.03
N TYR A 137 -9.43 3.10 4.75
CA TYR A 137 -9.48 2.14 3.66
C TYR A 137 -10.00 2.85 2.41
N MET A 138 -9.30 2.69 1.29
CA MET A 138 -9.57 3.47 0.08
C MET A 138 -9.33 2.65 -1.18
N GLU A 139 -10.05 2.97 -2.23
CA GLU A 139 -9.87 2.38 -3.56
C GLU A 139 -9.29 3.43 -4.50
N ILE A 140 -8.25 3.06 -5.24
CA ILE A 140 -7.81 3.82 -6.40
C ILE A 140 -8.33 3.13 -7.66
N MET A 141 -9.03 3.88 -8.51
CA MET A 141 -9.55 3.38 -9.78
C MET A 141 -8.87 4.11 -10.94
N PRO A 142 -7.93 3.45 -11.63
CA PRO A 142 -7.49 3.92 -12.94
C PRO A 142 -8.65 3.81 -13.95
N GLU A 143 -8.75 4.76 -14.87
CA GLU A 143 -9.73 4.68 -15.95
C GLU A 143 -9.55 3.39 -16.76
N GLY A 144 -10.61 2.59 -16.87
CA GLY A 144 -10.63 1.38 -17.70
C GLY A 144 -9.95 0.14 -17.09
N SER A 145 -9.58 0.14 -15.80
CA SER A 145 -9.07 -1.05 -15.11
C SER A 145 -9.92 -1.43 -13.90
N GLY A 146 -9.68 -2.63 -13.35
CA GLY A 146 -10.13 -2.94 -12.00
C GLY A 146 -9.50 -1.98 -10.99
N GLY A 147 -10.24 -1.65 -9.92
CA GLY A 147 -9.72 -0.84 -8.83
C GLY A 147 -8.69 -1.58 -7.98
N HIS A 148 -7.92 -0.84 -7.19
CA HIS A 148 -6.95 -1.38 -6.23
C HIS A 148 -7.16 -0.76 -4.86
N PHE A 149 -7.40 -1.61 -3.86
CA PHE A 149 -7.59 -1.15 -2.49
C PHE A 149 -6.26 -0.94 -1.78
N LEU A 150 -6.14 0.22 -1.15
CA LEU A 150 -4.99 0.70 -0.39
C LEU A 150 -5.46 1.20 0.97
N VAL A 151 -4.49 1.52 1.83
CA VAL A 151 -4.78 2.09 3.15
C VAL A 151 -3.88 3.29 3.39
N GLU A 152 -4.47 4.39 3.84
CA GLU A 152 -3.69 5.47 4.44
C GLU A 152 -3.77 5.38 5.96
N VAL A 153 -2.64 5.55 6.61
CA VAL A 153 -2.54 5.56 8.07
C VAL A 153 -1.96 6.88 8.54
N TYR A 154 -2.45 7.39 9.67
CA TYR A 154 -1.93 8.63 10.22
C TYR A 154 -0.70 8.33 11.06
N SER A 155 0.48 8.63 10.53
CA SER A 155 1.74 8.47 11.26
C SER A 155 2.00 9.70 12.11
N ARG A 156 2.08 9.53 13.43
CA ARG A 156 2.42 10.59 14.38
C ARG A 156 3.89 11.01 14.28
N ASP A 157 4.78 10.12 13.83
CA ASP A 157 6.19 10.43 13.58
C ASP A 157 6.32 11.50 12.48
N TYR A 158 5.54 11.37 11.40
CA TYR A 158 5.55 12.31 10.27
C TYR A 158 4.44 13.38 10.35
N LYS A 159 3.51 13.24 11.32
CA LYS A 159 2.34 14.11 11.54
C LYS A 159 1.43 14.26 10.31
N LYS A 160 1.29 13.19 9.52
CA LYS A 160 0.51 13.16 8.28
C LYS A 160 -0.02 11.77 7.96
N TRP A 161 -0.97 11.74 7.03
CA TRP A 161 -1.38 10.50 6.38
C TRP A 161 -0.26 9.97 5.48
N VAL A 162 -0.06 8.66 5.50
CA VAL A 162 0.92 7.96 4.68
C VAL A 162 0.29 6.74 4.04
N LEU A 163 0.52 6.59 2.74
CA LEU A 163 -0.04 5.54 1.91
C LEU A 163 0.72 4.23 2.10
N MET A 164 -0.02 3.17 2.32
CA MET A 164 0.46 1.81 2.53
C MET A 164 -0.28 0.85 1.60
N ASP A 165 0.47 0.00 0.93
CA ASP A 165 -0.07 -1.12 0.15
C ASP A 165 0.25 -2.45 0.85
N PRO A 166 -0.69 -3.03 1.60
CA PRO A 166 -0.48 -4.33 2.25
C PRO A 166 -0.48 -5.51 1.27
N THR A 167 -1.03 -5.34 0.07
CA THR A 167 -1.10 -6.38 -0.96
C THR A 167 0.26 -6.60 -1.63
N LEU A 168 0.92 -5.49 -1.98
CA LEU A 168 2.25 -5.49 -2.59
C LEU A 168 3.37 -5.34 -1.57
N ASN A 169 3.01 -5.07 -0.31
CA ASN A 169 3.94 -4.80 0.78
C ASN A 169 4.85 -3.58 0.57
N VAL A 170 4.31 -2.53 -0.04
CA VAL A 170 5.06 -1.30 -0.37
C VAL A 170 4.47 -0.07 0.29
N HIS A 171 5.30 0.97 0.34
CA HIS A 171 4.91 2.36 0.55
C HIS A 171 5.82 3.23 -0.31
N TYR A 172 5.42 4.49 -0.47
CA TYR A 172 6.07 5.42 -1.39
C TYR A 172 6.77 6.50 -0.59
N GLU A 173 8.03 6.76 -0.91
CA GLU A 173 8.79 7.83 -0.28
C GLU A 173 9.38 8.79 -1.30
N LYS A 174 9.55 10.05 -0.89
CA LYS A 174 10.41 11.02 -1.56
C LYS A 174 11.40 11.55 -0.55
N ASP A 175 12.70 11.48 -0.88
CA ASP A 175 13.79 11.95 -0.03
C ASP A 175 13.75 11.36 1.40
N GLY A 176 13.31 10.10 1.54
CA GLY A 176 13.16 9.40 2.83
C GLY A 176 11.90 9.77 3.62
N ILE A 177 10.99 10.53 3.02
CA ILE A 177 9.72 10.94 3.63
C ILE A 177 8.57 10.17 2.96
N PRO A 178 7.79 9.38 3.71
CA PRO A 178 6.66 8.65 3.18
C PRO A 178 5.55 9.59 2.71
N LEU A 179 4.88 9.21 1.63
CA LEU A 179 3.90 10.02 0.91
C LEU A 179 2.47 9.59 1.23
N SER A 180 1.56 10.55 1.32
CA SER A 180 0.12 10.35 1.22
C SER A 180 -0.30 10.06 -0.22
N VAL A 181 -1.54 9.62 -0.43
CA VAL A 181 -2.09 9.44 -1.79
C VAL A 181 -2.12 10.76 -2.57
N VAL A 182 -2.47 11.86 -1.91
CA VAL A 182 -2.58 13.18 -2.55
C VAL A 182 -1.21 13.68 -2.98
N GLU A 183 -0.19 13.52 -2.12
CA GLU A 183 1.18 13.86 -2.50
C GLU A 183 1.67 12.99 -3.65
N LEU A 184 1.42 11.67 -3.61
CA LEU A 184 1.79 10.77 -4.70
C LEU A 184 1.11 11.17 -6.02
N HIS A 185 -0.18 11.52 -5.98
CA HIS A 185 -0.93 12.01 -7.13
C HIS A 185 -0.34 13.31 -7.68
N ASN A 186 -0.07 14.28 -6.81
CA ASN A 186 0.51 15.57 -7.21
C ASN A 186 1.90 15.39 -7.80
N TYR A 187 2.75 14.53 -7.22
CA TYR A 187 4.05 14.22 -7.81
C TYR A 187 3.89 13.65 -9.22
N LYS A 188 2.98 12.70 -9.45
CA LYS A 188 2.71 12.17 -10.81
C LYS A 188 2.29 13.26 -11.80
N ASN A 189 1.51 14.25 -11.37
CA ASN A 189 1.07 15.34 -12.25
C ASN A 189 2.21 16.32 -12.56
N HIS A 190 3.09 16.61 -11.60
CA HIS A 190 4.29 17.41 -11.82
C HIS A 190 5.38 16.66 -12.61
N LEU A 191 5.37 15.32 -12.61
CA LEU A 191 6.26 14.48 -13.41
C LEU A 191 6.00 14.55 -14.92
N LYS A 192 4.82 15.00 -15.35
CA LYS A 192 4.56 15.34 -16.75
C LYS A 192 5.22 16.66 -17.17
N ALA A 193 5.62 17.51 -16.21
CA ALA A 193 6.32 18.76 -16.45
C ALA A 193 7.84 18.63 -16.35
N ASP A 194 8.37 17.78 -15.45
CA ASP A 194 9.81 17.54 -15.29
C ASP A 194 10.13 16.08 -14.91
N ASN A 195 11.17 15.50 -15.53
CA ASN A 195 11.61 14.09 -15.42
C ASN A 195 12.12 13.67 -14.01
N VAL A 196 11.23 13.50 -13.02
CA VAL A 196 11.61 13.24 -11.60
C VAL A 196 11.23 11.82 -11.09
N LEU A 197 11.02 10.84 -11.98
CA LEU A 197 10.67 9.46 -11.57
C LEU A 197 11.81 8.73 -10.82
N SER A 198 13.03 9.26 -10.85
CA SER A 198 14.19 8.71 -10.13
C SER A 198 14.19 8.95 -8.61
N SER A 199 13.28 9.79 -8.10
CA SER A 199 13.25 10.19 -6.67
C SER A 199 12.25 9.43 -5.80
N ILE A 200 11.25 8.78 -6.41
CA ILE A 200 10.26 7.98 -5.67
C ILE A 200 10.84 6.59 -5.45
N ARG A 201 11.10 6.24 -4.19
CA ARG A 201 11.59 4.91 -3.83
C ARG A 201 10.42 4.03 -3.40
N PHE A 202 10.37 2.83 -3.98
CA PHE A 202 9.58 1.72 -3.48
C PHE A 202 10.42 0.99 -2.45
N ILE A 203 10.00 1.00 -1.19
CA ILE A 203 10.67 0.21 -0.16
C ILE A 203 9.91 -1.11 0.01
N GLU A 204 10.41 -2.13 -0.68
CA GLU A 204 10.13 -3.54 -0.37
C GLU A 204 11.19 -4.03 0.62
N LYS A 205 10.77 -4.53 1.80
CA LYS A 205 11.69 -5.27 2.66
C LYS A 205 11.69 -6.72 2.19
N HIS A 206 12.65 -7.08 1.35
CA HIS A 206 12.85 -8.46 0.93
C HIS A 206 13.02 -9.36 2.16
N ARG A 207 12.35 -10.52 2.13
CA ARG A 207 12.34 -11.53 3.20
C ARG A 207 13.74 -12.05 3.51
#